data_AF-A0A3N6LJA8-F1
#
_entry.id   AF-A0A3N6LJA8-F1
#
_cell.length_a   1.000
_cell.length_b   1.000
_cell.length_c   1.000
_cell.angle_alpha   90.00
_cell.angle_beta   90.00
_cell.angle_gamma   90.00
#
_symmetry.space_group_name_H-M   'P 1'
#
loop_
_entity.id
_entity.type
_entity.pdbx_description
1 polymer ?
#
loop_
_entity_poly.entity_id
_entity_poly.type
_entity_poly.pdbx_seq_one_letter_code
_entity_poly.pdbx_strand_id
1 'polypeptide(L)'
;MARALFGPLGVVLALFPERVLEVYEEVALENPDECTAKSWIVPAIRAEGIVYVVATLAGGRAYAWLMNVAGVAGLAALAFPKQYLDFAASIGYERSDSVTWTDGFTTAVRLLGAAILVLSLRTFARRRRESATATADSPVADGTPGSID
;
A
#
# COMPACT_ATOMS: atom_id res chain seq x y z
N MET A 1 1.26 11.52 8.83
CA MET A 1 2.57 10.91 8.48
C MET A 1 2.47 10.00 7.27
N ALA A 2 1.72 8.90 7.28
CA ALA A 2 1.61 8.03 6.10
C ALA A 2 1.09 8.75 4.83
N ARG A 3 0.18 9.74 4.95
CA ARG A 3 -0.27 10.59 3.83
C ARG A 3 0.85 11.37 3.13
N ALA A 4 1.90 11.73 3.87
CA ALA A 4 3.05 12.46 3.34
C ALA A 4 3.99 11.55 2.52
N LEU A 5 3.81 10.23 2.60
CA LEU A 5 4.57 9.27 1.80
C LEU A 5 3.80 8.88 0.53
N PHE A 6 2.53 8.45 0.68
CA PHE A 6 1.73 7.97 -0.44
C PHE A 6 1.34 9.06 -1.44
N GLY A 7 1.19 10.31 -0.99
CA GLY A 7 0.89 11.44 -1.88
C GLY A 7 2.02 11.70 -2.90
N PRO A 8 3.24 12.04 -2.46
CA PRO A 8 4.38 12.25 -3.35
C PRO A 8 4.72 11.01 -4.19
N LEU A 9 4.67 9.82 -3.58
CA LEU A 9 4.87 8.56 -4.31
C LEU A 9 3.86 8.42 -5.45
N GLY A 10 2.57 8.67 -5.17
CA GLY A 10 1.52 8.64 -6.18
C GLY A 10 1.74 9.62 -7.33
N VAL A 11 2.25 10.82 -7.04
CA VAL A 11 2.60 11.81 -8.07
C VAL A 11 3.73 11.29 -8.97
N VAL A 12 4.77 10.69 -8.40
CA VAL A 12 5.88 10.11 -9.18
C VAL A 12 5.39 8.99 -10.08
N LEU A 13 4.60 8.04 -9.55
CA LEU A 13 4.04 6.94 -10.33
C LEU A 13 3.12 7.42 -11.46
N ALA A 14 2.31 8.46 -11.22
CA ALA A 14 1.38 8.98 -12.21
C ALA A 14 2.09 9.73 -13.36
N LEU A 15 3.13 10.50 -13.03
CA LEU A 15 3.83 11.37 -13.98
C LEU A 15 4.97 10.69 -14.72
N PHE A 16 5.65 9.74 -14.08
CA PHE A 16 6.85 9.11 -14.62
C PHE A 16 6.77 7.57 -14.57
N PRO A 17 5.71 6.93 -15.09
CA PRO A 17 5.52 5.48 -14.97
C PRO A 17 6.63 4.69 -15.67
N GLU A 18 7.14 5.17 -16.81
CA GLU A 18 8.22 4.50 -17.55
C GLU A 18 9.53 4.52 -16.74
N ARG A 19 9.88 5.67 -16.14
CA ARG A 19 11.07 5.79 -15.30
C ARG A 19 11.00 4.94 -14.05
N VAL A 20 9.80 4.83 -13.46
CA VAL A 20 9.57 3.95 -12.31
C VAL A 20 9.79 2.50 -12.69
N LEU A 21 9.31 2.08 -13.86
CA LEU A 21 9.53 0.72 -14.37
C LEU A 21 11.01 0.46 -14.65
N GLU A 22 11.70 1.36 -15.36
CA GLU A 22 13.14 1.25 -15.64
C GLU A 22 13.97 1.08 -14.35
N VAL A 23 13.75 1.95 -13.37
CA VAL A 23 14.47 1.90 -12.08
C VAL A 23 14.11 0.63 -11.30
N TYR A 24 12.85 0.20 -11.37
CA TYR A 24 12.43 -1.05 -10.75
C TYR A 24 13.18 -2.23 -11.37
N GLU A 25 13.21 -2.34 -12.69
CA GLU A 25 13.90 -3.42 -13.40
C GLU A 25 15.39 -3.43 -13.08
N GLU A 26 16.06 -2.28 -13.10
CA GLU A 26 17.49 -2.15 -12.80
C GLU A 26 17.85 -2.55 -11.36
N VAL A 27 16.97 -2.26 -10.40
CA VAL A 27 17.21 -2.56 -8.98
C VAL A 27 16.77 -3.99 -8.61
N ALA A 28 15.67 -4.46 -9.20
CA ALA A 28 15.00 -5.68 -8.79
C ALA A 28 15.51 -6.92 -9.52
N LEU A 29 15.91 -6.77 -10.79
CA LEU A 29 16.23 -7.88 -11.66
C LEU A 29 17.74 -8.06 -11.79
N GLU A 30 18.17 -9.32 -11.80
CA GLU A 30 19.55 -9.68 -12.15
C GLU A 30 19.78 -9.59 -13.67
N ASN A 31 18.72 -9.77 -14.47
CA ASN A 31 18.75 -9.78 -15.92
C ASN A 31 17.66 -8.87 -16.54
N PRO A 32 17.75 -7.54 -16.34
CA PRO A 32 16.74 -6.60 -16.83
C PRO A 32 16.57 -6.61 -18.35
N ASP A 33 17.66 -6.77 -19.12
CA ASP A 33 17.64 -6.75 -20.60
C ASP A 33 16.92 -7.97 -21.22
N GLU A 34 16.73 -9.04 -20.46
CA GLU A 34 16.04 -10.26 -20.90
C GLU A 34 14.55 -10.27 -20.54
N CYS A 35 14.10 -9.28 -19.76
CA CYS A 35 12.74 -9.19 -19.27
C CYS A 35 11.92 -8.22 -20.14
N THR A 36 10.75 -8.66 -20.59
CA THR A 36 9.83 -7.82 -21.35
C THR A 36 8.55 -7.59 -20.54
N ALA A 37 8.40 -6.38 -20.02
CA ALA A 37 7.18 -5.96 -19.34
C ALA A 37 6.01 -5.92 -20.34
N LYS A 38 4.83 -6.37 -19.91
CA LYS A 38 3.62 -6.30 -20.73
C LYS A 38 3.25 -4.84 -21.00
N SER A 39 2.70 -4.57 -22.18
CA SER A 39 2.31 -3.22 -22.62
C SER A 39 1.34 -2.49 -21.69
N TRP A 40 0.61 -3.21 -20.84
CA TRP A 40 -0.33 -2.64 -19.88
C TRP A 40 0.31 -2.25 -18.53
N ILE A 41 1.58 -2.58 -18.28
CA ILE A 41 2.23 -2.29 -16.99
C ILE A 41 2.41 -0.80 -16.78
N VAL A 42 2.91 -0.08 -17.79
CA VAL A 42 3.05 1.38 -17.72
C VAL A 42 1.72 2.08 -17.39
N PRO A 43 0.58 1.79 -18.08
CA PRO A 43 -0.69 2.38 -17.69
C PRO A 43 -1.20 1.90 -16.32
N ALA A 44 -0.87 0.69 -15.88
CA ALA A 44 -1.20 0.23 -14.52
C ALA A 44 -0.43 0.99 -13.43
N ILE A 45 0.88 1.24 -13.61
CA ILE A 45 1.70 2.05 -12.70
C ILE A 45 1.12 3.47 -12.60
N ARG A 46 0.75 4.05 -13.74
CA ARG A 46 0.10 5.37 -13.76
C ARG A 46 -1.23 5.36 -13.01
N ALA A 47 -2.06 4.34 -13.23
CA ALA A 47 -3.34 4.20 -12.54
C ALA A 47 -3.15 4.06 -11.01
N GLU A 48 -2.17 3.27 -10.57
CA GLU A 48 -1.79 3.15 -9.15
C GLU A 48 -1.40 4.50 -8.56
N GLY A 49 -0.57 5.27 -9.27
CA GLY A 49 -0.18 6.61 -8.86
C GLY A 49 -1.38 7.55 -8.66
N ILE A 50 -2.32 7.55 -9.60
CA ILE A 50 -3.57 8.32 -9.51
C ILE A 50 -4.39 7.89 -8.30
N VAL A 51 -4.54 6.57 -8.07
CA VAL A 51 -5.26 6.04 -6.90
C VAL A 51 -4.64 6.54 -5.60
N TYR A 52 -3.31 6.54 -5.49
CA TYR A 52 -2.62 7.05 -4.30
C TYR A 52 -2.85 8.55 -4.08
N VAL A 53 -2.78 9.36 -5.13
CA VAL A 53 -3.06 10.80 -5.07
C VAL A 53 -4.51 11.04 -4.64
N VAL A 54 -5.47 10.42 -5.33
CA VAL A 54 -6.91 10.59 -5.06
C VAL A 54 -7.27 10.12 -3.66
N ALA A 55 -6.80 8.95 -3.23
CA ALA A 55 -7.09 8.44 -1.89
C ALA A 55 -6.47 9.34 -0.80
N THR A 56 -5.30 9.91 -1.06
CA THR A 56 -4.63 10.84 -0.14
C THR A 56 -5.37 12.18 -0.04
N LEU A 57 -5.90 12.69 -1.15
CA LEU A 57 -6.70 13.92 -1.19
C LEU A 57 -8.09 13.72 -0.57
N ALA A 58 -8.82 12.68 -0.99
CA ALA A 58 -10.18 12.39 -0.54
C ALA A 58 -10.24 12.05 0.96
N GLY A 59 -9.19 11.43 1.51
CA GLY A 59 -9.11 11.13 2.92
C GLY A 59 -10.18 10.19 3.46
N GLY A 60 -10.39 10.26 4.78
CA GLY A 60 -11.39 9.46 5.49
C GLY A 60 -11.38 7.98 5.10
N ARG A 61 -12.49 7.54 4.48
CA ARG A 61 -12.76 6.14 4.09
C ARG A 61 -11.88 5.65 2.94
N ALA A 62 -11.61 6.47 1.93
CA ALA A 62 -10.75 6.08 0.80
C ALA A 62 -9.32 5.81 1.26
N TYR A 63 -8.79 6.69 2.11
CA TYR A 63 -7.49 6.50 2.73
C TYR A 63 -7.45 5.29 3.69
N ALA A 64 -8.54 5.03 4.42
CA ALA A 64 -8.67 3.84 5.27
C ALA A 64 -8.59 2.55 4.45
N TRP A 65 -9.35 2.49 3.36
CA TRP A 65 -9.35 1.37 2.44
C TRP A 65 -7.97 1.12 1.84
N LEU A 66 -7.30 2.18 1.37
CA LEU A 66 -5.92 2.08 0.86
C LEU A 66 -4.96 1.49 1.89
N MET A 67 -5.04 1.94 3.16
CA MET A 67 -4.17 1.42 4.23
C MET A 67 -4.48 -0.04 4.58
N ASN A 68 -5.72 -0.49 4.44
CA ASN A 68 -6.08 -1.89 4.63
C ASN A 68 -5.49 -2.76 3.53
N VAL A 69 -5.65 -2.34 2.27
CA VAL A 69 -5.04 -3.03 1.11
C VAL A 69 -3.52 -3.09 1.27
N ALA A 70 -2.88 -1.96 1.59
CA ALA A 70 -1.45 -1.89 1.84
C ALA A 70 -1.02 -2.80 3.00
N GLY A 71 -1.81 -2.89 4.07
CA GLY A 71 -1.53 -3.78 5.20
C GLY A 71 -1.57 -5.26 4.82
N VAL A 72 -2.55 -5.67 4.02
CA VAL A 72 -2.65 -7.04 3.50
C VAL A 72 -1.50 -7.35 2.55
N ALA A 73 -1.19 -6.44 1.63
CA ALA A 73 -0.06 -6.58 0.72
C ALA A 73 1.28 -6.66 1.49
N GLY A 74 1.48 -5.80 2.49
CA GLY A 74 2.66 -5.81 3.34
C GLY A 74 2.82 -7.09 4.15
N LEU A 75 1.72 -7.66 4.65
CA LEU A 75 1.73 -8.97 5.30
C LEU A 75 2.09 -10.09 4.33
N ALA A 76 1.52 -10.09 3.12
CA ALA A 76 1.85 -11.08 2.09
C ALA A 76 3.32 -11.01 1.67
N ALA A 77 3.83 -9.79 1.42
CA ALA A 77 5.24 -9.56 1.09
C ALA A 77 6.19 -9.97 2.24
N LEU A 78 5.77 -9.81 3.50
CA LEU A 78 6.56 -10.23 4.66
C LEU A 78 6.58 -11.76 4.85
N ALA A 79 5.43 -12.41 4.69
CA ALA A 79 5.26 -13.83 4.96
C ALA A 79 5.75 -14.70 3.80
N PHE A 80 5.49 -14.27 2.57
CA PHE A 80 5.75 -15.03 1.35
C PHE A 80 6.41 -14.13 0.28
N PRO A 81 7.63 -13.60 0.54
CA PRO A 81 8.27 -12.63 -0.36
C PRO A 81 8.51 -13.19 -1.76
N LYS A 82 8.94 -14.45 -1.87
CA LYS A 82 9.20 -15.10 -3.17
C LYS A 82 7.92 -15.29 -3.97
N GLN A 83 6.87 -15.83 -3.34
CA GLN A 83 5.58 -16.04 -4.00
C GLN A 83 4.90 -14.73 -4.40
N TYR A 84 5.09 -13.68 -3.60
CA TYR A 84 4.62 -12.33 -3.94
C TYR A 84 5.32 -11.83 -5.22
N LEU A 85 6.64 -12.02 -5.32
CA LEU A 85 7.43 -11.64 -6.48
C LEU A 85 7.14 -12.50 -7.71
N ASP A 86 7.04 -13.81 -7.57
CA ASP A 86 6.69 -14.72 -8.66
C ASP A 86 5.31 -14.39 -9.24
N PHE A 87 4.34 -14.08 -8.36
CA PHE A 87 3.03 -13.62 -8.78
C PHE A 87 3.12 -12.28 -9.52
N ALA A 88 3.87 -11.31 -8.99
CA ALA A 88 4.11 -10.04 -9.67
C ALA A 88 4.78 -10.22 -11.04
N ALA A 89 5.75 -11.14 -11.16
CA ALA A 89 6.39 -11.47 -12.44
C ALA A 89 5.39 -12.05 -13.44
N SER A 90 4.56 -13.00 -13.02
CA SER A 90 3.55 -13.64 -13.88
C SER A 90 2.53 -12.64 -14.44
N ILE A 91 2.20 -11.64 -13.63
CA ILE A 91 1.31 -10.56 -14.01
C ILE A 91 2.04 -9.60 -14.94
N GLY A 92 3.23 -9.14 -14.55
CA GLY A 92 3.90 -8.01 -15.17
C GLY A 92 4.69 -8.31 -16.43
N TYR A 93 5.26 -9.50 -16.57
CA TYR A 93 6.17 -9.83 -17.67
C TYR A 93 5.57 -10.85 -18.62
N GLU A 94 5.91 -10.72 -19.89
CA GLU A 94 5.47 -11.66 -20.94
C GLU A 94 6.00 -13.07 -20.70
N ARG A 95 7.23 -13.17 -20.20
CA ARG A 95 7.89 -14.42 -19.82
C ARG A 95 8.30 -14.34 -18.34
N SER A 96 7.56 -15.01 -17.47
CA SER A 96 7.84 -14.97 -16.02
C SER A 96 9.03 -15.84 -15.63
N ASP A 97 9.33 -16.87 -16.41
CA ASP A 97 10.44 -17.81 -16.26
C ASP A 97 11.81 -17.20 -16.57
N SER A 98 11.86 -16.07 -17.27
CA SER A 98 13.10 -15.29 -17.46
C SER A 98 13.34 -14.27 -16.35
N VAL A 99 12.41 -14.07 -15.42
CA VAL A 99 12.56 -13.06 -14.36
C VAL A 99 13.40 -13.63 -13.21
N THR A 100 14.64 -13.17 -13.10
CA THR A 100 15.51 -13.52 -11.96
C THR A 100 15.62 -12.34 -11.01
N TRP A 101 15.10 -12.51 -9.79
CA TRP A 101 15.14 -11.49 -8.76
C TRP A 101 16.47 -11.49 -8.02
N THR A 102 17.02 -10.31 -7.72
CA THR A 102 18.20 -10.23 -6.86
C THR A 102 17.87 -10.68 -5.43
N ASP A 103 18.81 -11.37 -4.77
CA ASP A 103 18.68 -11.75 -3.35
C ASP A 103 18.50 -10.52 -2.45
N GLY A 104 19.16 -9.41 -2.82
CA GLY A 104 19.02 -8.11 -2.16
C GLY A 104 17.59 -7.57 -2.26
N PHE A 105 16.95 -7.70 -3.43
CA PHE A 105 15.58 -7.25 -3.65
C PHE A 105 14.55 -8.08 -2.89
N THR A 106 14.70 -9.40 -2.84
CA THR A 106 13.83 -10.27 -2.02
C THR A 106 13.86 -9.85 -0.55
N THR A 107 15.05 -9.53 -0.04
CA THR A 107 15.23 -9.02 1.33
C THR A 107 14.61 -7.63 1.50
N ALA A 108 14.81 -6.73 0.54
CA ALA A 108 14.25 -5.39 0.54
C ALA A 108 12.70 -5.42 0.56
N VAL A 109 12.08 -6.27 -0.25
CA VAL A 109 10.61 -6.46 -0.31
C VAL A 109 10.07 -6.94 1.03
N ARG A 110 10.77 -7.87 1.68
CA ARG A 110 10.38 -8.36 3.02
C ARG A 110 10.42 -7.25 4.07
N LEU A 111 11.48 -6.43 4.08
CA LEU A 111 11.62 -5.29 4.98
C LEU A 111 10.57 -4.21 4.69
N LEU A 112 10.31 -3.92 3.41
CA LEU A 112 9.29 -2.98 2.99
C LEU A 112 7.89 -3.47 3.41
N GLY A 113 7.60 -4.76 3.24
CA GLY A 113 6.37 -5.38 3.71
C GLY A 113 6.17 -5.22 5.21
N ALA A 114 7.21 -5.45 6.02
CA ALA A 114 7.18 -5.21 7.46
C ALA A 114 6.91 -3.73 7.80
N ALA A 115 7.58 -2.80 7.13
CA ALA A 115 7.40 -1.37 7.36
C ALA A 115 5.97 -0.92 7.03
N ILE A 116 5.41 -1.36 5.91
CA ILE A 116 4.04 -1.07 5.49
C ILE A 116 3.03 -1.67 6.48
N LEU A 117 3.25 -2.92 6.92
CA LEU A 117 2.39 -3.58 7.90
C LEU A 117 2.37 -2.82 9.22
N VAL A 118 3.54 -2.45 9.75
CA VAL A 118 3.67 -1.65 10.97
C VAL A 118 2.97 -0.30 10.83
N LEU A 119 3.14 0.36 9.68
CA LEU A 119 2.49 1.64 9.40
C LEU A 119 0.96 1.49 9.37
N SER A 120 0.44 0.45 8.72
CA SER A 120 -0.99 0.17 8.67
C SER A 120 -1.57 -0.09 10.06
N LEU A 121 -0.92 -0.95 10.86
CA LEU A 121 -1.31 -1.24 12.25
C LEU A 121 -1.32 0.00 13.13
N ARG A 122 -0.28 0.85 13.03
CA ARG A 122 -0.21 2.11 13.79
C ARG A 122 -1.35 3.06 13.42
N THR A 123 -1.68 3.13 12.13
CA THR A 123 -2.79 3.96 11.62
C THR A 123 -4.14 3.45 12.11
N PHE A 124 -4.29 2.13 12.26
CA PHE A 124 -5.49 1.49 12.80
C PHE A 124 -5.63 1.70 14.32
N ALA A 125 -4.53 1.53 15.06
CA ALA A 125 -4.50 1.71 16.51
C ALA A 125 -4.84 3.16 16.92
N ARG A 126 -4.39 4.15 16.14
CA ARG A 126 -4.69 5.56 16.41
C ARG A 126 -6.19 5.87 16.28
N ARG A 127 -6.85 5.34 15.24
CA ARG A 127 -8.30 5.49 15.05
C ARG A 127 -9.11 4.88 16.19
N ARG A 128 -8.75 3.69 16.67
CA ARG A 128 -9.43 3.06 17.82
C ARG A 128 -9.33 3.91 19.09
N ARG A 129 -8.19 4.55 19.34
CA ARG A 129 -8.04 5.45 20.50
C ARG A 129 -8.94 6.66 20.40
N GLU A 130 -9.01 7.29 19.22
CA GLU A 130 -9.89 8.44 18.98
C GLU A 130 -11.38 8.08 19.15
N SER A 131 -11.82 6.90 18.69
CA SER A 131 -13.20 6.41 18.92
C SER A 131 -13.50 6.05 20.37
N ALA A 132 -12.54 5.50 21.11
CA ALA A 132 -12.71 5.17 22.53
C ALA A 132 -12.80 6.44 23.40
N THR A 133 -11.98 7.46 23.12
CA THR A 133 -12.07 8.76 23.80
C THR A 133 -13.38 9.48 23.49
N ALA A 134 -13.85 9.46 22.24
CA ALA A 134 -15.15 10.07 21.87
C ALA A 134 -16.36 9.38 22.53
N THR A 135 -16.27 8.08 22.82
CA THR A 135 -17.33 7.35 23.54
C THR A 135 -17.29 7.65 25.04
N ALA A 136 -16.10 7.82 25.61
CA ALA A 136 -15.92 8.15 27.03
C ALA A 136 -16.36 9.58 27.38
N ASP A 137 -16.38 10.50 26.41
CA ASP A 137 -16.77 11.91 26.58
C ASP A 137 -18.24 12.17 26.19
N SER A 138 -18.99 11.13 25.81
CA SER A 138 -20.42 11.25 25.53
C SER A 138 -21.17 11.31 26.86
N PRO A 139 -21.82 12.44 27.22
CA PRO A 139 -22.55 12.53 28.46
C PRO A 139 -23.71 11.55 28.38
N VAL A 140 -23.72 10.58 29.28
CA VAL A 140 -24.89 9.74 29.55
C VAL A 140 -26.04 10.72 29.81
N ALA A 141 -26.95 10.85 28.84
CA ALA A 141 -28.21 11.54 29.05
C ALA A 141 -28.96 10.70 30.08
N ASP A 142 -28.81 11.09 31.34
CA ASP A 142 -29.50 10.55 32.49
C ASP A 142 -31.00 10.78 32.26
N GLY A 143 -31.66 9.74 31.78
CA GLY A 143 -33.10 9.69 31.63
C GLY A 143 -33.72 9.56 33.01
N THR A 144 -33.90 10.69 33.70
CA THR A 144 -34.78 10.74 34.87
C THR A 144 -36.22 10.56 34.39
N PRO A 145 -36.97 9.54 34.83
CA PRO A 145 -38.38 9.46 34.53
C PRO A 145 -39.09 10.55 35.34
N GLY A 146 -39.72 11.50 34.66
CA GLY A 146 -40.52 12.53 35.29
C GLY A 146 -41.64 11.93 36.14
N SER A 147 -41.64 12.26 37.42
CA SER A 147 -42.77 12.08 38.32
C SER A 147 -43.89 13.01 37.87
N ILE A 148 -45.02 12.44 37.48
CA ILE A 148 -46.28 13.16 37.31
C ILE A 148 -47.01 13.05 38.66
N ASP A 149 -47.05 14.16 39.39
CA ASP A 149 -48.05 14.44 40.44
C ASP A 149 -49.04 15.48 39.89
#